data_AF-A0A536KQB4-F1
#
_entry.id   AF-A0A536KQB4-F1
#
_cell.length_a   1.000
_cell.length_b   1.000
_cell.length_c   1.000
_cell.angle_alpha   90.00
_cell.angle_beta   90.00
_cell.angle_gamma   90.00
#
_symmetry.space_group_name_H-M   'P 1'
#
loop_
_entity.id
_entity.type
_entity.pdbx_description
1 polymer ?
#
loop_
_entity_poly.entity_id
_entity_poly.type
_entity_poly.pdbx_seq_one_letter_code
_entity_poly.pdbx_strand_id
1 'polypeptide(L)'
;ESSSTLPVIDVHTRLMEIAGAAGSGSVEKKRSLFAALLKQVDPASAKHLVRMALGRLRLGIGDPTVLDALSFAKKGDRSLRPLLEGAYNRVSDLGL
;
A
#
# COMPACT_ATOMS: atom_id res chain seq x y z
N GLU A 1 11.52 22.07 -11.51
CA GLU A 1 12.31 21.36 -10.50
C GLU A 1 12.21 19.86 -10.77
N SER A 2 13.33 19.14 -10.83
CA SER A 2 13.37 17.71 -11.16
C SER A 2 12.75 16.90 -10.03
N SER A 3 11.46 16.60 -10.12
CA SER A 3 10.78 15.68 -9.22
C SER A 3 11.33 14.27 -9.47
N SER A 4 12.31 13.87 -8.67
CA SER A 4 12.66 12.46 -8.54
C SER A 4 11.47 11.77 -7.86
N THR A 5 10.81 10.85 -8.56
CA THR A 5 9.71 10.07 -8.02
C THR A 5 10.16 9.32 -6.77
N LEU A 6 9.48 9.56 -5.64
CA LEU A 6 9.78 8.86 -4.39
C LEU A 6 9.47 7.36 -4.56
N PRO A 7 10.43 6.45 -4.36
CA PRO A 7 10.22 5.02 -4.48
C PRO A 7 9.11 4.49 -3.56
N VAL A 8 8.38 3.47 -4.03
CA VAL A 8 7.29 2.84 -3.25
C VAL A 8 7.79 2.30 -1.90
N ILE A 9 9.01 1.76 -1.86
CA ILE A 9 9.60 1.23 -0.62
C ILE A 9 9.84 2.33 0.42
N ASP A 10 10.19 3.54 0.00
CA ASP A 10 10.42 4.68 0.88
C ASP A 10 9.09 5.23 1.41
N VAL A 11 8.07 5.29 0.55
CA VAL A 11 6.69 5.63 0.95
C VAL A 11 6.18 4.64 1.99
N HIS A 12 6.33 3.34 1.74
CA HIS A 12 5.93 2.28 2.67
C HIS A 12 6.64 2.42 4.02
N THR A 13 7.97 2.59 4.00
CA THR A 13 8.77 2.75 5.23
C THR A 13 8.30 3.93 6.08
N ARG A 14 8.00 5.08 5.44
CA ARG A 14 7.49 6.26 6.14
C ARG A 14 6.07 6.06 6.68
N LEU A 15 5.20 5.37 5.94
CA LEU A 15 3.87 5.00 6.43
C LEU A 15 3.97 4.08 7.65
N MET A 16 4.92 3.14 7.66
CA MET A 16 5.18 2.27 8.81
C MET A 16 5.72 3.05 10.02
N GLU A 17 6.58 4.06 9.82
CA GLU A 17 7.03 4.96 10.88
C GLU A 17 5.84 5.72 11.51
N ILE A 18 4.93 6.24 10.68
CA ILE A 18 3.72 6.92 11.12
C ILE A 18 2.81 5.95 11.90
N ALA A 19 2.62 4.73 11.40
CA ALA A 19 1.80 3.72 12.05
C ALA A 19 2.37 3.33 13.42
N GLY A 20 3.70 3.19 13.53
CA GLY A 20 4.41 2.81 14.75
C GLY A 20 4.52 3.91 15.81
N ALA A 21 4.29 5.18 15.47
CA ALA A 21 4.33 6.26 16.46
C ALA A 21 3.21 6.08 17.52
N ALA A 22 3.59 6.11 18.80
CA ALA A 22 2.69 5.90 19.94
C ALA A 22 3.09 6.75 21.15
N GLY A 23 2.23 6.79 22.18
CA GLY A 23 2.47 7.56 23.41
C GLY A 23 2.10 9.04 23.32
N SER A 24 2.55 9.82 24.31
CA SER A 24 2.29 11.26 24.39
C SER A 24 2.89 12.01 23.20
N GLY A 25 2.15 12.97 22.64
CA GLY A 25 2.58 13.72 21.45
C GLY A 25 2.52 12.94 20.13
N SER A 26 2.13 11.66 20.13
CA SER A 26 2.09 10.84 18.91
C SER A 26 1.15 11.39 17.83
N VAL A 27 0.05 12.03 18.22
CA VAL A 27 -0.89 12.68 17.27
C VAL A 27 -0.17 13.74 16.44
N GLU A 28 0.58 14.64 17.08
CA GLU A 28 1.27 15.72 16.39
C GLU A 28 2.45 15.18 15.57
N LYS A 29 3.17 14.19 16.10
CA LYS A 29 4.23 13.50 15.35
C LYS A 29 3.71 12.87 14.06
N LYS A 30 2.59 12.14 14.13
CA LYS A 30 1.95 11.53 12.95
C LYS A 30 1.52 12.58 11.93
N ARG A 31 0.92 13.69 12.37
CA ARG A 31 0.52 14.81 11.50
C ARG A 31 1.72 15.43 10.79
N SER A 32 2.78 15.71 11.54
CA SER A 32 4.02 16.30 11.01
C SER A 32 4.70 15.40 9.98
N LEU A 33 4.87 14.11 10.30
CA LEU A 33 5.46 13.12 9.39
C LEU A 33 4.62 12.96 8.10
N PHE A 34 3.30 12.86 8.24
CA PHE A 34 2.41 12.71 7.08
C PHE A 34 2.41 13.96 6.19
N ALA A 35 2.39 15.15 6.79
CA ALA A 35 2.50 16.41 6.05
C ALA A 35 3.83 16.53 5.30
N ALA A 36 4.94 16.09 5.92
CA ALA A 36 6.25 16.05 5.27
C ALA A 36 6.30 15.07 4.08
N LEU A 37 5.62 13.93 4.18
CA LEU A 37 5.50 12.97 3.08
C LEU A 37 4.69 13.55 1.90
N LEU A 38 3.57 14.22 2.17
CA LEU A 38 2.73 14.82 1.13
C LEU A 38 3.46 15.90 0.32
N LYS A 39 4.41 16.61 0.92
CA LYS A 39 5.23 17.63 0.22
C LYS A 39 6.24 17.04 -0.76
N GLN A 40 6.50 15.74 -0.70
CA GLN A 40 7.56 15.07 -1.48
C GLN A 40 7.01 14.23 -2.64
N VAL A 41 5.70 14.14 -2.79
CA VAL A 41 5.05 13.34 -3.83
C VAL A 41 4.24 14.23 -4.77
N ASP A 42 3.97 13.74 -5.97
CA ASP A 42 3.15 14.44 -6.93
C ASP A 42 1.66 14.48 -6.50
N PRO A 43 0.83 15.36 -7.11
CA PRO A 43 -0.57 15.51 -6.71
C PRO A 43 -1.41 14.22 -6.79
N ALA A 44 -1.14 13.34 -7.74
CA ALA A 44 -1.88 12.09 -7.87
C ALA A 44 -1.53 11.12 -6.74
N SER A 45 -0.24 11.01 -6.40
CA SER A 45 0.22 10.22 -5.25
C SER A 45 -0.32 10.77 -3.93
N ALA A 46 -0.27 12.10 -3.73
CA ALA A 46 -0.78 12.76 -2.53
C ALA A 46 -2.28 12.46 -2.30
N LYS A 47 -3.09 12.50 -3.36
CA LYS A 47 -4.51 12.13 -3.32
C LYS A 47 -4.72 10.69 -2.82
N HIS A 48 -3.91 9.73 -3.27
CA HIS A 48 -4.03 8.34 -2.84
C HIS A 48 -3.55 8.14 -1.40
N LEU A 49 -2.45 8.78 -0.98
CA LEU A 49 -1.99 8.73 0.40
C LEU A 49 -3.05 9.25 1.38
N VAL A 50 -3.71 10.38 1.07
CA VAL A 50 -4.81 10.90 1.91
C VAL A 50 -5.96 9.90 1.98
N ARG A 51 -6.34 9.27 0.86
CA ARG A 51 -7.37 8.23 0.85
C ARG A 51 -6.99 7.00 1.68
N MET A 52 -5.72 6.60 1.68
CA MET A 52 -5.21 5.51 2.53
C MET A 52 -5.36 5.88 4.01
N ALA A 53 -4.88 7.07 4.41
CA ALA A 53 -4.96 7.52 5.80
C ALA A 53 -6.41 7.64 6.32
N LEU A 54 -7.35 7.97 5.43
CA LEU A 54 -8.79 8.04 5.76
C LEU A 54 -9.50 6.67 5.69
N GLY A 55 -8.84 5.60 5.24
CA GLY A 55 -9.47 4.30 5.01
C GLY A 55 -10.52 4.32 3.89
N ARG A 56 -10.38 5.21 2.90
CA ARG A 56 -11.39 5.48 1.85
C ARG A 56 -10.82 5.34 0.43
N LEU A 57 -9.99 4.33 0.20
CA LEU A 57 -9.46 4.03 -1.14
C LEU A 57 -10.57 3.68 -2.15
N ARG A 58 -11.57 2.87 -1.73
CA ARG A 58 -12.74 2.45 -2.53
C ARG A 58 -12.39 1.89 -3.92
N LEU A 59 -11.36 1.04 -3.98
CA LEU A 59 -10.95 0.39 -5.23
C LEU A 59 -11.85 -0.78 -5.63
N GLY A 60 -12.62 -1.36 -4.69
CA GLY A 60 -13.42 -2.55 -4.96
C GLY A 60 -12.57 -3.81 -5.22
N ILE A 61 -11.35 -3.83 -4.67
CA ILE A 61 -10.36 -4.90 -4.84
C ILE A 61 -10.22 -5.63 -3.50
N GLY A 62 -10.23 -6.96 -3.56
CA GLY A 62 -9.88 -7.83 -2.45
C GLY A 62 -8.86 -8.89 -2.88
N ASP A 63 -8.46 -9.74 -1.94
CA ASP A 63 -7.44 -10.77 -2.12
C ASP A 63 -7.66 -11.67 -3.34
N PRO A 64 -8.90 -12.11 -3.67
CA PRO A 64 -9.15 -12.86 -4.90
C PRO A 64 -8.75 -12.10 -6.17
N THR A 65 -8.96 -10.79 -6.23
CA THR A 65 -8.57 -9.99 -7.39
C THR A 65 -7.05 -9.89 -7.52
N VAL A 66 -6.33 -9.80 -6.40
CA VAL A 66 -4.86 -9.75 -6.38
C VAL A 66 -4.25 -11.06 -6.84
N LEU A 67 -4.80 -12.20 -6.38
CA LEU A 67 -4.38 -13.54 -6.80
C LEU A 67 -4.60 -13.77 -8.30
N ASP A 68 -5.73 -13.33 -8.85
CA ASP A 68 -6.01 -13.38 -10.30
C ASP A 68 -4.99 -12.53 -11.09
N ALA A 69 -4.72 -11.31 -10.62
CA ALA A 69 -3.77 -10.41 -11.25
C ALA A 69 -2.34 -10.98 -11.19
N LEU A 70 -1.96 -11.66 -10.11
CA LEU A 70 -0.66 -12.32 -9.99
C LEU A 70 -0.52 -13.48 -11.00
N SER A 71 -1.55 -14.31 -11.15
CA SER A 71 -1.56 -15.35 -12.20
C SER A 71 -1.35 -14.73 -13.58
N PHE A 72 -2.11 -13.68 -13.88
CA PHE A 72 -2.05 -13.00 -15.17
C PHE A 72 -0.69 -12.36 -15.41
N ALA A 73 -0.12 -11.68 -14.41
CA ALA A 73 1.19 -11.05 -14.51
C ALA A 73 2.34 -12.05 -14.72
N LYS A 74 2.20 -13.30 -14.23
CA LYS A 74 3.22 -14.34 -14.34
C LYS A 74 3.08 -15.22 -15.58
N LYS A 75 1.86 -15.50 -16.03
CA LYS A 75 1.60 -16.49 -17.09
C LYS A 75 0.76 -15.97 -18.26
N GLY A 76 0.22 -14.75 -18.16
CA GLY A 76 -0.66 -14.16 -19.18
C GLY A 76 -2.10 -14.68 -19.13
N ASP A 77 -2.43 -15.54 -18.17
CA ASP A 77 -3.77 -16.10 -17.96
C ASP A 77 -4.07 -16.33 -16.47
N ARG A 78 -5.27 -16.84 -16.17
CA ARG A 78 -5.69 -17.15 -14.79
C ARG A 78 -5.46 -18.61 -14.39
N SER A 79 -4.65 -19.37 -15.13
CA SER A 79 -4.48 -20.81 -14.89
C SER A 79 -3.72 -21.16 -13.61
N LEU A 80 -2.95 -20.21 -13.04
CA LEU A 80 -2.30 -20.40 -11.73
C LEU A 80 -3.28 -20.20 -10.56
N ARG A 81 -4.52 -19.75 -10.82
CA ARG A 81 -5.50 -19.44 -9.77
C ARG A 81 -5.71 -20.58 -8.77
N PRO A 82 -5.99 -21.84 -9.18
CA PRO A 82 -6.25 -22.92 -8.21
C PRO A 82 -5.07 -23.19 -7.27
N LEU A 83 -3.83 -23.05 -7.78
CA LEU A 83 -2.62 -23.23 -6.99
C LEU A 83 -2.43 -22.09 -5.99
N LEU A 84 -2.55 -20.84 -6.46
CA LEU A 84 -2.37 -19.64 -5.64
C LEU A 84 -3.42 -19.57 -4.52
N GLU A 85 -4.68 -19.84 -4.86
CA GLU A 85 -5.78 -19.88 -3.89
C GLU A 85 -5.62 -21.02 -2.89
N GLY A 86 -5.19 -22.20 -3.35
CA GLY A 86 -4.87 -23.31 -2.45
C GLY A 86 -3.74 -23.00 -1.47
N ALA A 87 -2.74 -22.22 -1.87
CA ALA A 87 -1.68 -21.74 -0.98
C ALA A 87 -2.20 -20.67 -0.01
N TYR A 88 -2.93 -19.68 -0.52
CA TYR A 88 -3.51 -18.61 0.28
C TYR A 88 -4.47 -19.15 1.33
N ASN A 89 -5.34 -20.11 1.02
CA ASN A 89 -6.28 -20.67 1.98
C ASN A 89 -5.63 -21.42 3.16
N ARG A 90 -4.34 -21.77 3.07
CA ARG A 90 -3.60 -22.44 4.15
C ARG A 90 -2.86 -21.47 5.08
N VAL A 91 -2.43 -20.32 4.55
CA VAL A 91 -1.56 -19.36 5.27
C VAL A 91 -2.26 -18.01 5.51
N SER A 92 -3.25 -17.67 4.70
CA SER A 92 -4.05 -16.45 4.73
C SER A 92 -3.22 -15.16 4.75
N ASP A 93 -2.04 -15.19 4.14
CA ASP A 93 -1.15 -14.04 4.00
C ASP A 93 -0.69 -13.93 2.53
N LEU A 94 -1.02 -12.81 1.90
CA LEU A 94 -0.60 -12.50 0.52
C LEU A 94 0.82 -11.93 0.43
N GLY A 95 1.35 -11.40 1.54
CA GLY A 95 2.63 -10.70 1.60
C GLY A 95 3.78 -11.52 2.21
N LEU A 96 3.51 -12.77 2.58
CA LEU A 96 4.46 -13.69 3.21
C LEU A 96 5.61 -14.11 2.28
#